data_AF-A0A022PEL6-F1
#
_entry.id   AF-A0A022PEL6-F1
#
_cell.length_a   1.000
_cell.length_b   1.000
_cell.length_c   1.000
_cell.angle_alpha   90.00
_cell.angle_beta   90.00
_cell.angle_gamma   90.00
#
_symmetry.space_group_name_H-M   'P 1'
#
loop_
_entity.id
_entity.type
_entity.pdbx_description
1 polymer ?
#
loop_
_entity_poly.entity_id
_entity_poly.type
_entity_poly.pdbx_seq_one_letter_code
_entity_poly.pdbx_strand_id
1 'polypeptide(L)'
;MKTKLIIASLFLLSFSTLAVTKTANIFFPEKGVVCDKKGKYCADQQGVSIKLTERYLGKKAAGRLKKEFGDGQYIDFSSYTLSNGVHCESKEKKCYKDRYYPQTEVNKEFTQKMYE
;
A
#
# COMPACT_ATOMS: atom_id res chain seq x y z
N MET A 1 17.14 -59.18 31.03
CA MET A 1 16.05 -58.51 30.27
C MET A 1 15.00 -58.09 31.28
N LYS A 2 14.45 -56.87 31.36
CA LYS A 2 14.62 -55.56 30.72
C LYS A 2 14.06 -54.55 31.74
N THR A 3 14.74 -53.43 31.90
CA THR A 3 14.45 -52.29 32.79
C THR A 3 13.03 -51.76 32.61
N LYS A 4 12.31 -51.52 33.72
CA LYS A 4 11.04 -50.80 33.72
C LYS A 4 11.28 -49.31 33.97
N LEU A 5 10.61 -48.53 33.13
CA LEU A 5 10.30 -47.09 33.16
C LEU A 5 10.42 -46.43 34.53
N ILE A 6 10.83 -45.15 34.62
CA ILE A 6 10.05 -43.89 34.78
C ILE A 6 11.11 -42.77 34.50
N ILE A 7 10.93 -41.67 33.75
CA ILE A 7 10.10 -40.49 34.01
C ILE A 7 10.02 -39.69 32.72
N ALA A 8 8.79 -39.49 32.25
CA ALA A 8 8.43 -38.48 31.28
C ALA A 8 8.61 -37.10 31.93
N SER A 9 9.47 -36.27 31.35
CA SER A 9 9.46 -34.83 31.62
C SER A 9 9.33 -34.12 30.27
N LEU A 10 8.08 -34.02 29.83
CA LEU A 10 7.71 -33.28 28.63
C LEU A 10 7.58 -31.80 29.03
N PHE A 11 8.69 -31.07 28.98
CA PHE A 11 8.70 -29.63 29.19
C PHE A 11 8.09 -28.98 27.94
N LEU A 12 6.77 -28.80 27.94
CA LEU A 12 6.04 -28.02 26.92
C LEU A 12 6.37 -26.54 27.11
N LEU A 13 7.45 -26.09 26.46
CA LEU A 13 7.72 -24.66 26.29
C LEU A 13 6.71 -24.11 25.27
N SER A 14 5.60 -23.58 25.78
CA SER A 14 4.64 -22.79 25.01
C SER A 14 5.30 -21.48 24.59
N PHE A 15 6.00 -21.48 23.46
CA PHE A 15 6.45 -20.26 22.80
C PHE A 15 5.22 -19.55 22.21
N SER A 16 4.71 -18.56 22.92
CA SER A 16 3.71 -17.64 22.39
C SER A 16 4.31 -16.89 21.20
N THR A 17 3.98 -17.31 19.99
CA THR A 17 4.36 -16.59 18.77
C THR A 17 3.56 -15.30 18.71
N LEU A 18 4.19 -14.18 19.08
CA LEU A 18 3.66 -12.85 18.78
C LEU A 18 3.66 -12.69 17.25
N ALA A 19 2.49 -12.87 16.63
CA ALA A 19 2.29 -12.57 15.23
C ALA A 19 2.41 -11.04 15.04
N VAL A 20 3.57 -10.58 14.59
CA VAL A 20 3.75 -9.18 14.16
C VAL A 20 2.97 -8.99 12.88
N THR A 21 1.79 -8.35 12.97
CA THR A 21 1.03 -7.94 11.79
C THR A 21 1.79 -6.81 11.10
N LYS A 22 2.53 -7.15 10.04
CA LYS A 22 3.14 -6.15 9.15
C LYS A 22 2.01 -5.38 8.50
N THR A 23 1.69 -4.20 9.05
CA THR A 23 0.70 -3.30 8.45
C THR A 23 1.14 -2.99 7.03
N ALA A 24 0.33 -3.37 6.05
CA ALA A 24 0.63 -3.07 4.65
C ALA A 24 0.75 -1.55 4.49
N ASN A 25 1.87 -1.09 3.94
CA ASN A 25 2.07 0.34 3.68
C ASN A 25 1.13 0.82 2.57
N ILE A 26 0.79 -0.05 1.62
CA ILE A 26 -0.16 0.23 0.55
C ILE A 26 -1.39 -0.61 0.77
N PHE A 27 -2.56 0.02 0.70
CA PHE A 27 -3.85 -0.64 0.94
C PHE A 27 -4.96 0.01 0.11
N PHE A 28 -6.05 -0.72 -0.08
CA PHE A 28 -7.22 -0.29 -0.86
C PHE A 28 -8.42 -0.18 0.08
N PRO A 29 -8.72 1.00 0.64
CA PRO A 29 -9.80 1.15 1.60
C PRO A 29 -11.19 0.96 0.97
N GLU A 30 -11.31 1.26 -0.33
CA GLU A 30 -12.53 1.16 -1.12
C GLU A 30 -12.15 0.79 -2.56
N LYS A 31 -13.12 0.30 -3.35
CA LYS A 31 -12.90 0.03 -4.77
C LYS A 31 -12.47 1.31 -5.49
N GLY A 32 -11.41 1.25 -6.29
CA GLY A 32 -10.91 2.42 -7.02
C GLY A 32 -10.10 3.42 -6.20
N VAL A 33 -9.79 3.11 -4.94
CA VAL A 33 -8.97 3.96 -4.06
C VAL A 33 -7.75 3.18 -3.59
N VAL A 34 -6.58 3.78 -3.72
CA VAL A 34 -5.33 3.27 -3.15
C VAL A 34 -4.71 4.31 -2.23
N CYS A 35 -4.25 3.85 -1.06
CA CYS A 35 -3.54 4.68 -0.10
C CYS A 35 -2.17 4.10 0.17
N ASP A 36 -1.16 4.96 0.22
CA ASP A 36 0.20 4.61 0.58
C ASP A 36 0.61 5.37 1.86
N LYS A 37 0.71 4.65 2.97
CA LYS A 37 1.14 5.16 4.27
C LYS A 37 2.58 5.66 4.24
N LYS A 38 3.46 5.00 3.47
CA LYS A 38 4.88 5.40 3.36
C LYS A 38 5.02 6.60 2.42
N GLY A 39 4.29 6.58 1.30
CA GLY A 39 4.15 7.72 0.38
C GLY A 39 3.40 8.92 0.96
N LYS A 40 2.56 8.70 1.98
CA LYS A 40 1.72 9.69 2.68
C LYS A 40 0.66 10.36 1.79
N TYR A 41 0.13 9.63 0.82
CA TYR A 41 -0.96 10.10 -0.02
C TYR A 41 -1.93 8.96 -0.36
N CYS A 42 -3.13 9.34 -0.78
CA CYS A 42 -4.08 8.45 -1.41
C CYS A 42 -4.41 8.96 -2.81
N ALA A 43 -4.79 8.05 -3.69
CA ALA A 43 -5.22 8.33 -5.05
C ALA A 43 -6.51 7.56 -5.36
N ASP A 44 -7.31 8.11 -6.27
CA ASP A 44 -8.45 7.44 -6.89
C ASP A 44 -8.25 7.34 -8.41
N GLN A 45 -9.32 7.00 -9.12
CA GLN A 45 -9.32 6.89 -10.58
C GLN A 45 -9.03 8.21 -11.31
N GLN A 46 -9.07 9.36 -10.63
CA GLN A 46 -8.71 10.65 -11.20
C GLN A 46 -7.24 11.03 -10.91
N GLY A 47 -6.63 10.42 -9.89
CA GLY A 47 -5.25 10.67 -9.49
C GLY A 47 -5.08 10.89 -7.99
N VAL A 48 -3.96 11.50 -7.61
CA VAL A 48 -3.67 11.81 -6.19
C VAL A 48 -4.68 12.81 -5.62
N SER A 49 -5.24 12.50 -4.44
CA SER A 49 -6.36 13.24 -3.84
C SER A 49 -6.07 13.69 -2.41
N ILE A 50 -6.07 15.00 -2.17
CA ILE A 50 -5.91 15.60 -0.83
C ILE A 50 -7.07 15.17 0.09
N LYS A 51 -8.29 15.17 -0.44
CA LYS A 51 -9.50 14.81 0.34
C LYS A 51 -9.44 13.35 0.82
N LEU A 52 -9.05 12.42 -0.05
CA LEU A 52 -8.89 11.01 0.34
C LEU A 52 -7.70 10.81 1.28
N THR A 53 -6.61 11.55 1.05
CA THR A 53 -5.46 11.55 1.94
C THR A 53 -5.85 12.00 3.35
N GLU A 54 -6.66 13.05 3.50
CA GLU A 54 -7.17 13.47 4.81
C GLU A 54 -8.06 12.41 5.44
N ARG A 55 -8.98 11.83 4.65
CA ARG A 55 -9.93 10.81 5.12
C ARG A 55 -9.22 9.57 5.68
N TYR A 56 -8.22 9.04 4.98
CA TYR A 56 -7.62 7.75 5.33
C TYR A 56 -6.27 7.84 6.05
N LEU A 57 -5.51 8.92 5.85
CA LEU A 57 -4.18 9.11 6.43
C LEU A 57 -4.11 10.31 7.39
N GLY A 58 -5.19 11.07 7.51
CA GLY A 58 -5.34 12.15 8.48
C GLY A 58 -4.81 13.52 8.03
N LYS A 59 -5.16 14.54 8.80
CA LYS A 59 -4.86 15.96 8.53
C LYS A 59 -3.37 16.26 8.33
N LYS A 60 -2.49 15.55 9.03
CA LYS A 60 -1.04 15.73 8.91
C LYS A 60 -0.52 15.33 7.52
N ALA A 61 -1.00 14.21 6.99
CA ALA A 61 -0.63 13.76 5.64
C ALA A 61 -1.20 14.70 4.58
N ALA A 62 -2.48 15.08 4.71
CA ALA A 62 -3.13 16.01 3.78
C ALA A 62 -2.46 17.40 3.77
N GLY A 63 -2.09 17.93 4.94
CA GLY A 63 -1.38 19.20 5.07
C GLY A 63 0.02 19.18 4.46
N ARG A 64 0.70 18.03 4.51
CA ARG A 64 1.98 17.83 3.80
C ARG A 64 1.75 17.80 2.28
N LEU A 65 0.81 17.00 1.82
CA LEU A 65 0.49 16.84 0.40
C LEU A 65 0.09 18.18 -0.22
N LYS A 66 -0.74 18.98 0.47
CA LYS A 66 -1.11 20.33 0.05
C LYS A 66 0.10 21.27 -0.08
N LYS A 67 1.10 21.16 0.80
CA LYS A 67 2.33 21.96 0.71
C LYS A 67 3.21 21.53 -0.47
N GLU A 68 3.29 20.22 -0.74
CA GLU A 68 3.99 19.68 -1.91
C GLU A 68 3.30 20.10 -3.21
N PHE A 69 1.97 20.22 -3.20
CA PHE A 69 1.19 20.56 -4.38
C PHE A 69 1.02 22.07 -4.65
N GLY A 70 1.26 22.92 -3.65
CA GLY A 70 1.13 24.37 -3.81
C GLY A 70 -0.28 24.77 -4.27
N ASP A 71 -0.35 25.59 -5.31
CA ASP A 71 -1.59 26.04 -5.96
C ASP A 71 -2.15 25.04 -6.98
N GLY A 72 -1.43 23.96 -7.27
CA GLY A 72 -1.87 22.84 -8.11
C GLY A 72 -1.99 23.13 -9.61
N GLN A 73 -1.62 24.32 -10.09
CA GLN A 73 -1.81 24.72 -11.50
C GLN A 73 -0.92 23.94 -12.49
N TYR A 74 0.20 23.38 -12.03
CA TYR A 74 1.20 22.75 -12.89
C TYR A 74 1.53 21.30 -12.52
N ILE A 75 0.71 20.66 -11.69
CA ILE A 75 0.99 19.31 -11.19
C ILE A 75 0.02 18.33 -11.84
N ASP A 76 0.59 17.33 -12.51
CA ASP A 76 -0.19 16.21 -13.01
C ASP A 76 -0.45 15.22 -11.88
N PHE A 77 -1.67 15.22 -11.34
CA PHE A 77 -2.09 14.27 -10.32
C PHE A 77 -2.40 12.88 -10.88
N SER A 78 -2.53 12.75 -12.20
CA SER A 78 -2.93 11.50 -12.85
C SER A 78 -1.78 10.48 -13.00
N SER A 79 -0.53 10.92 -12.86
CA SER A 79 0.66 10.05 -12.89
C SER A 79 1.29 9.99 -11.50
N TYR A 80 1.33 8.81 -10.87
CA TYR A 80 1.84 8.67 -9.51
C TYR A 80 2.51 7.32 -9.26
N THR A 81 3.54 7.31 -8.41
CA THR A 81 4.29 6.10 -8.04
C THR A 81 4.17 5.80 -6.57
N LEU A 82 3.69 4.61 -6.25
CA LEU A 82 3.56 4.09 -4.90
C LEU A 82 4.93 3.68 -4.35
N SER A 83 5.07 3.63 -3.04
CA SER A 83 6.32 3.34 -2.34
C SER A 83 6.86 1.90 -2.52
N ASN A 84 6.07 1.02 -3.14
CA ASN A 84 6.51 -0.30 -3.60
C ASN A 84 7.01 -0.30 -5.06
N GLY A 85 7.03 0.84 -5.73
CA GLY A 85 7.47 1.00 -7.12
C GLY A 85 6.34 1.00 -8.15
N VAL A 86 5.15 0.49 -7.82
CA VAL A 86 4.02 0.47 -8.76
C VAL A 86 3.67 1.88 -9.19
N HIS A 87 3.60 2.08 -10.50
CA HIS A 87 3.29 3.36 -11.10
C HIS A 87 1.91 3.31 -11.74
N CYS A 88 1.06 4.30 -11.51
CA CYS A 88 -0.28 4.34 -12.07
C CYS A 88 -0.46 5.60 -12.91
N GLU A 89 -1.11 5.41 -14.06
CA GLU A 89 -1.49 6.44 -15.01
C GLU A 89 -3.01 6.45 -15.12
N SER A 90 -3.67 7.40 -14.43
CA SER A 90 -5.13 7.50 -14.38
C SER A 90 -5.76 7.81 -15.72
N LYS A 91 -5.07 8.58 -16.58
CA LYS A 91 -5.50 8.86 -17.96
C LYS A 91 -5.57 7.60 -18.81
N GLU A 92 -4.69 6.65 -18.56
CA GLU A 92 -4.62 5.37 -19.28
C GLU A 92 -5.43 4.26 -18.61
N LYS A 93 -5.92 4.51 -17.39
CA LYS A 93 -6.57 3.52 -16.51
C LYS A 93 -5.72 2.26 -16.33
N LYS A 94 -4.41 2.45 -16.14
CA LYS A 94 -3.46 1.36 -15.97
C LYS A 94 -2.50 1.64 -14.82
N CYS A 95 -2.07 0.56 -14.18
CA CYS A 95 -0.90 0.58 -13.32
C CYS A 95 0.16 -0.37 -13.89
N TYR A 96 1.42 0.01 -13.76
CA TYR A 96 2.62 -0.64 -14.27
C TYR A 96 3.47 -1.14 -13.10
N LYS A 97 4.32 -2.14 -13.35
CA LYS A 97 5.20 -2.70 -12.32
C LYS A 97 6.20 -1.70 -11.76
N ASP A 98 6.59 -0.71 -12.56
CA ASP A 98 7.50 0.36 -12.19
C ASP A 98 7.22 1.66 -12.99
N ARG A 99 8.01 2.70 -12.71
CA ARG A 99 7.88 4.04 -13.30
C ARG A 99 8.74 4.26 -14.55
N TYR A 100 9.45 3.26 -15.06
CA TYR A 100 10.42 3.45 -16.13
C TYR A 100 9.72 3.49 -17.49
N TYR A 101 10.07 4.49 -18.29
CA TYR A 101 9.54 4.66 -19.64
C TYR A 101 10.43 3.94 -20.67
N PRO A 102 9.87 3.26 -21.68
CA PRO A 102 8.44 3.06 -21.91
C PRO A 102 7.84 2.04 -20.93
N GLN A 103 6.64 2.32 -20.42
CA GLN A 103 5.94 1.43 -19.51
C GLN A 103 5.33 0.27 -20.31
N THR A 104 5.93 -0.91 -20.23
CA THR A 104 5.50 -2.08 -21.02
C THR A 104 4.83 -3.17 -20.17
N GLU A 105 5.16 -3.26 -18.87
CA GLU A 105 4.67 -4.31 -17.98
C GLU A 105 3.56 -3.81 -17.05
N VAL A 106 2.31 -4.11 -17.43
CA VAL A 106 1.11 -3.79 -16.62
C VAL A 106 1.07 -4.64 -15.34
N ASN A 107 0.85 -3.97 -14.20
CA ASN A 107 0.47 -4.61 -12.94
C ASN A 107 -1.05 -4.86 -12.94
N LYS A 108 -1.44 -6.11 -13.26
CA LYS A 108 -2.85 -6.52 -13.37
C LYS A 108 -3.62 -6.35 -12.06
N GLU A 109 -3.01 -6.71 -10.92
CA GLU A 109 -3.67 -6.62 -9.61
C GLU A 109 -4.05 -5.17 -9.27
N PHE A 110 -3.10 -4.24 -9.41
CA PHE A 110 -3.35 -2.83 -9.14
C PHE A 110 -4.29 -2.21 -10.16
N THR A 111 -4.16 -2.57 -11.43
CA THR A 111 -5.05 -2.09 -12.50
C THR A 111 -6.50 -2.50 -12.21
N GLN A 112 -6.73 -3.77 -11.89
CA GLN A 112 -8.06 -4.28 -11.56
C GLN A 112 -8.64 -3.56 -10.33
N LYS A 113 -7.89 -3.50 -9.22
CA LYS A 113 -8.37 -2.86 -7.98
C LYS A 113 -8.69 -1.36 -8.15
N MET A 114 -8.00 -0.69 -9.07
CA MET A 114 -8.19 0.73 -9.35
C MET A 114 -9.29 1.01 -10.37
N TYR A 115 -9.39 0.24 -11.46
CA TYR A 115 -10.14 0.65 -12.66
C TYR A 115 -11.23 -0.32 -13.14
N GLU A 116 -11.33 -1.52 -12.57
CA GLU A 116 -12.29 -2.57 -12.98
C GLU A 116 -13.28 -2.92 -11.87
#